data_AF-A0A9R1S407-F1
#
_entry.id   AF-A0A9R1S407-F1
#
_cell.length_a   1.000
_cell.length_b   1.000
_cell.length_c   1.000
_cell.angle_alpha   90.00
_cell.angle_beta   90.00
_cell.angle_gamma   90.00
#
_symmetry.space_group_name_H-M   'P 1'
#
loop_
_entity.id
_entity.type
_entity.pdbx_description
1 polymer ?
#
loop_
_entity_poly.entity_id
_entity_poly.type
_entity_poly.pdbx_seq_one_letter_code
_entity_poly.pdbx_strand_id
1 'polypeptide(L)'
;MKSFDNLNNWREEFLIQASPSDPDNFPFVLLGNKVDIDGGNSRVVSEKKAKAWCASKGNIPYFETSAKEGTNVEDAFQCIVKDALKNEPEEEFLPMSALFASPSLDHCFHDMYSS
;
A
#
# COMPACT_ATOMS: atom_id res chain seq x y z
N MET A 1 0.29 -24.59 -3.21
CA MET A 1 -0.41 -23.89 -4.30
C MET A 1 -1.55 -23.03 -3.78
N LYS A 2 -2.47 -23.60 -2.96
CA LYS A 2 -3.62 -22.88 -2.35
C LYS A 2 -3.34 -21.45 -1.86
N SER A 3 -2.22 -21.22 -1.16
CA SER A 3 -1.86 -19.87 -0.68
C SER A 3 -1.64 -18.85 -1.79
N PHE A 4 -1.02 -19.25 -2.90
CA PHE A 4 -0.82 -18.37 -4.06
C PHE A 4 -2.13 -18.15 -4.82
N ASP A 5 -2.96 -19.18 -4.94
CA ASP A 5 -4.22 -19.08 -5.67
C ASP A 5 -5.22 -18.14 -4.93
N ASN A 6 -5.07 -17.97 -3.62
CA ASN A 6 -5.86 -17.03 -2.81
C ASN A 6 -5.46 -15.55 -2.95
N LEU A 7 -4.34 -15.23 -3.62
CA LEU A 7 -3.83 -13.84 -3.67
C LEU A 7 -4.83 -12.85 -4.31
N ASN A 8 -5.59 -13.29 -5.31
CA ASN A 8 -6.62 -12.45 -5.93
C ASN A 8 -7.70 -12.09 -4.89
N ASN A 9 -8.20 -13.09 -4.17
CA ASN A 9 -9.26 -12.90 -3.18
C ASN A 9 -8.79 -11.97 -2.06
N TRP A 10 -7.58 -12.18 -1.52
CA TRP A 10 -7.07 -11.31 -0.45
C TRP A 10 -6.86 -9.87 -0.89
N ARG A 11 -6.36 -9.64 -2.12
CA ARG A 11 -6.21 -8.28 -2.66
C ARG A 11 -7.57 -7.62 -2.85
N GLU A 12 -8.54 -8.33 -3.43
CA GLU A 12 -9.89 -7.80 -3.68
C GLU A 12 -10.63 -7.52 -2.38
N GLU A 13 -10.60 -8.44 -1.41
CA GLU A 13 -11.18 -8.24 -0.09
C GLU A 13 -10.57 -7.03 0.62
N PHE A 14 -9.26 -6.85 0.55
CA PHE A 14 -8.60 -5.67 1.11
C PHE A 14 -9.10 -4.39 0.45
N LEU A 15 -9.13 -4.31 -0.88
CA LEU A 15 -9.56 -3.11 -1.60
C LEU A 15 -11.03 -2.75 -1.29
N ILE A 16 -11.89 -3.76 -1.10
CA ILE A 16 -13.29 -3.55 -0.71
C ILE A 16 -13.38 -3.04 0.74
N GLN A 17 -12.74 -3.74 1.69
CA GLN A 17 -12.92 -3.45 3.12
C GLN A 17 -12.17 -2.20 3.57
N ALA A 18 -10.95 -1.99 3.08
CA ALA A 18 -10.15 -0.82 3.41
C ALA A 18 -10.59 0.42 2.64
N SER A 19 -11.20 0.24 1.45
CA SER A 19 -11.68 1.32 0.58
C SER A 19 -10.67 2.49 0.49
N PRO A 20 -9.40 2.22 0.09
CA PRO A 20 -8.40 3.28 -0.02
C PRO A 20 -8.84 4.37 -1.01
N SER A 21 -8.39 5.60 -0.80
CA SER A 21 -8.71 6.75 -1.64
C SER A 21 -8.28 6.57 -3.10
N ASP A 22 -7.16 5.88 -3.32
CA ASP A 22 -6.67 5.47 -4.64
C ASP A 22 -6.41 3.95 -4.67
N PRO A 23 -7.42 3.13 -4.98
CA PRO A 23 -7.30 1.67 -5.03
C PRO A 23 -6.34 1.14 -6.10
N ASP A 24 -6.20 1.87 -7.21
CA ASP A 24 -5.38 1.45 -8.34
C ASP A 24 -3.89 1.63 -8.07
N ASN A 25 -3.53 2.67 -7.31
CA ASN A 25 -2.15 2.96 -6.91
C ASN A 25 -1.85 2.57 -5.45
N PHE A 26 -2.76 1.90 -4.75
CA PHE A 26 -2.50 1.48 -3.37
C PHE A 26 -1.25 0.58 -3.30
N PRO A 27 -0.29 0.88 -2.41
CA PRO A 27 0.97 0.17 -2.37
C PRO A 27 0.77 -1.26 -1.88
N PHE A 28 1.12 -2.25 -2.71
CA PHE A 28 1.21 -3.66 -2.34
C PHE A 28 2.63 -4.18 -2.57
N VAL A 29 3.03 -5.19 -1.80
CA VAL A 29 4.24 -6.00 -2.04
C VAL A 29 3.89 -7.48 -1.92
N LEU A 30 4.35 -8.31 -2.85
CA LEU A 30 4.18 -9.76 -2.78
C LEU A 30 5.42 -10.40 -2.15
N LEU A 31 5.22 -11.26 -1.14
CA LEU A 31 6.31 -11.98 -0.47
C LEU A 31 6.22 -13.49 -0.74
N GLY A 32 7.21 -14.02 -1.44
CA GLY A 32 7.48 -15.46 -1.55
C GLY A 32 8.26 -15.94 -0.33
N ASN A 33 7.58 -16.19 0.78
CA ASN A 33 8.22 -16.55 2.05
C ASN A 33 8.70 -18.02 2.10
N LYS A 34 9.59 -18.32 3.06
CA LYS A 34 10.16 -19.63 3.40
C LYS A 34 11.22 -20.16 2.42
N VAL A 35 12.03 -19.29 1.85
CA VAL A 35 13.15 -19.73 0.98
C VAL A 35 14.20 -20.58 1.69
N ASP A 36 14.24 -20.54 3.03
CA ASP A 36 15.13 -21.37 3.86
C ASP A 36 14.77 -22.86 3.83
N ILE A 37 13.55 -23.23 3.45
CA ILE A 37 13.12 -24.62 3.43
C ILE A 37 13.71 -25.34 2.22
N ASP A 38 14.48 -26.39 2.49
CA ASP A 38 15.02 -27.31 1.49
C ASP A 38 15.83 -26.63 0.37
N GLY A 39 16.46 -25.48 0.68
CA GLY A 39 17.16 -24.65 -0.31
C GLY A 39 16.27 -24.21 -1.48
N GLY A 40 14.95 -24.16 -1.29
CA GLY A 40 13.96 -23.85 -2.33
C GLY A 40 13.49 -25.04 -3.17
N ASN A 41 13.96 -26.27 -2.92
CA ASN A 41 13.57 -27.45 -3.72
C ASN A 41 12.12 -27.89 -3.48
N SER A 42 11.53 -27.58 -2.32
CA SER A 42 10.10 -27.82 -2.06
C SER A 42 9.16 -26.79 -2.69
N ARG A 43 9.68 -25.91 -3.58
CA ARG A 43 8.92 -24.83 -4.20
C ARG A 43 7.89 -25.38 -5.19
N VAL A 44 6.63 -25.03 -4.95
CA VAL A 44 5.49 -25.39 -5.82
C VAL A 44 4.98 -24.24 -6.70
N VAL A 45 5.47 -23.01 -6.47
CA VAL A 45 5.16 -21.83 -7.28
C VAL A 45 6.47 -21.28 -7.81
N SER A 46 6.66 -21.31 -9.12
CA SER A 46 7.87 -20.75 -9.71
C SER A 46 7.90 -19.23 -9.60
N GLU A 47 9.10 -18.68 -9.52
CA GLU A 47 9.34 -17.24 -9.53
C GLU A 47 8.68 -16.56 -10.75
N LYS A 48 8.74 -17.21 -11.92
CA LYS A 48 8.07 -16.75 -13.15
C LYS A 48 6.56 -16.60 -12.96
N LYS A 49 5.89 -17.55 -12.28
CA LYS A 49 4.45 -17.47 -12.02
C LYS A 49 4.12 -16.31 -11.07
N ALA A 50 4.93 -16.12 -10.03
CA ALA A 50 4.76 -15.01 -9.09
C ALA A 50 4.94 -13.65 -9.77
N LYS A 51 6.03 -13.48 -10.54
CA LYS A 51 6.30 -12.26 -11.30
C LYS A 51 5.22 -11.94 -12.34
N ALA A 52 4.70 -12.95 -13.03
CA ALA A 52 3.60 -12.76 -13.97
C ALA A 52 2.32 -12.26 -13.29
N TRP A 53 2.01 -12.78 -12.10
CA TRP A 53 0.88 -12.29 -11.31
C TRP A 53 1.09 -10.83 -10.89
N CYS A 54 2.27 -10.49 -10.37
CA CYS A 54 2.62 -9.11 -10.02
C CYS A 54 2.48 -8.13 -11.19
N ALA A 55 2.97 -8.51 -12.38
CA ALA A 55 2.86 -7.70 -13.58
C ALA A 55 1.39 -7.43 -13.97
N SER A 56 0.52 -8.44 -13.80
CA SER A 56 -0.92 -8.30 -14.08
C SER A 56 -1.69 -7.43 -13.07
N LYS A 57 -1.06 -7.02 -11.97
CA LYS A 57 -1.68 -6.27 -10.87
C LYS A 57 -1.04 -4.89 -10.65
N GLY A 58 -0.46 -4.30 -11.71
CA GLY A 58 0.17 -2.98 -11.64
C GLY A 58 1.67 -3.02 -11.31
N ASN A 59 2.38 -4.09 -11.70
CA ASN A 59 3.81 -4.29 -11.40
C ASN A 59 4.12 -4.28 -9.89
N ILE A 60 3.33 -5.00 -9.10
CA ILE A 60 3.55 -5.15 -7.66
C ILE A 60 4.99 -5.65 -7.39
N PRO A 61 5.80 -4.95 -6.56
CA PRO A 61 7.11 -5.43 -6.15
C PRO A 61 7.04 -6.84 -5.54
N TYR A 62 8.00 -7.69 -5.88
CA TYR A 62 8.05 -9.08 -5.44
C TYR A 62 9.41 -9.40 -4.81
N PHE A 63 9.38 -9.98 -3.62
CA PHE A 63 10.56 -10.43 -2.89
C PHE A 63 10.43 -11.89 -2.50
N GLU A 64 11.52 -12.63 -2.61
CA GLU A 64 11.63 -13.92 -1.95
C GLU A 64 12.25 -13.73 -0.57
N THR A 65 11.57 -14.22 0.47
CA THR A 65 11.92 -13.90 1.87
C THR A 65 12.06 -15.15 2.73
N SER A 66 12.84 -15.03 3.80
CA SER A 66 12.80 -15.97 4.92
C SER A 66 12.54 -15.19 6.19
N ALA A 67 11.35 -15.36 6.78
CA ALA A 67 11.09 -14.82 8.11
C ALA A 67 11.97 -15.47 9.19
N LYS A 68 12.45 -16.70 8.96
CA LYS A 68 13.29 -17.46 9.90
C LYS A 68 14.73 -16.94 9.92
N GLU A 69 15.29 -16.71 8.75
CA GLU A 69 16.69 -16.30 8.57
C GLU A 69 16.84 -14.78 8.35
N GLY A 70 15.72 -14.03 8.32
CA GLY A 70 15.70 -12.59 8.08
C GLY A 70 15.98 -12.17 6.62
N THR A 71 16.04 -13.11 5.68
CA THR A 71 16.37 -12.82 4.27
C THR A 71 15.31 -11.92 3.62
N ASN A 72 15.75 -10.78 3.06
CA ASN A 72 14.97 -9.80 2.29
C ASN A 72 13.73 -9.22 3.00
N VAL A 73 13.57 -9.43 4.31
CA VAL A 73 12.42 -8.90 5.06
C VAL A 73 12.54 -7.38 5.14
N GLU A 74 13.70 -6.88 5.56
CA GLU A 74 13.97 -5.44 5.67
C GLU A 74 13.80 -4.72 4.33
N ASP A 75 14.39 -5.24 3.26
CA ASP A 75 14.29 -4.65 1.92
C ASP A 75 12.84 -4.56 1.43
N ALA A 76 12.03 -5.58 1.70
CA ALA A 76 10.61 -5.59 1.35
C ALA A 76 9.81 -4.52 2.12
N PHE A 77 10.06 -4.38 3.43
CA PHE A 77 9.44 -3.34 4.25
C PHE A 77 9.88 -1.94 3.81
N GLN A 78 11.16 -1.73 3.53
CA GLN A 78 11.65 -0.45 3.03
C GLN A 78 11.05 -0.09 1.66
N CYS A 79 10.86 -1.07 0.78
CA CYS A 79 10.22 -0.88 -0.52
C CYS A 79 8.81 -0.34 -0.35
N ILE A 80 7.98 -1.02 0.45
CA ILE A 80 6.58 -0.64 0.59
C ILE A 80 6.40 0.70 1.30
N VAL A 81 7.24 1.02 2.29
CA VAL A 81 7.22 2.32 2.97
C VAL A 81 7.57 3.44 1.98
N LYS A 82 8.61 3.26 1.16
CA LYS A 82 8.99 4.25 0.14
C LYS A 82 7.90 4.47 -0.89
N ASP A 83 7.18 3.42 -1.30
CA ASP A 83 6.10 3.55 -2.26
C ASP A 83 4.84 4.18 -1.65
N ALA A 84 4.53 3.87 -0.39
CA ALA A 84 3.44 4.52 0.33
C ALA A 84 3.66 6.04 0.47
N LEU A 85 4.87 6.47 0.82
CA LEU A 85 5.21 7.90 0.98
C LEU A 85 5.16 8.70 -0.32
N LYS A 86 5.37 8.07 -1.48
CA LYS A 86 5.21 8.74 -2.80
C LYS A 86 3.76 9.03 -3.14
N ASN A 87 2.83 8.29 -2.53
CA ASN A 87 1.40 8.35 -2.82
C ASN A 87 0.62 9.16 -1.76
N GLU A 88 1.30 9.80 -0.80
CA GLU A 88 0.65 10.81 0.03
C GLU A 88 0.31 12.01 -0.86
N PRO A 89 -0.98 12.40 -0.97
CA PRO A 89 -1.30 13.69 -1.55
C PRO A 89 -0.62 14.75 -0.70
N GLU A 90 0.09 15.70 -1.31
CA GLU A 90 0.45 16.94 -0.62
C GLU A 90 -0.83 17.43 0.06
N GLU A 91 -0.86 17.51 1.40
CA GLU A 91 -1.91 18.26 2.05
C GLU A 91 -1.82 19.68 1.48
N GLU A 92 -2.72 20.03 0.56
CA GLU A 92 -2.98 21.42 0.21
C GLU A 92 -3.43 22.09 1.50
N PHE A 93 -2.46 22.59 2.27
CA PHE A 93 -2.69 23.59 3.28
C PHE A 93 -3.38 24.74 2.56
N LEU A 94 -4.72 24.75 2.61
CA LEU A 94 -5.49 25.89 2.17
C LEU A 94 -4.86 27.09 2.88
N PRO A 95 -4.29 28.07 2.14
CA PRO A 95 -3.66 29.18 2.79
C PRO A 95 -4.71 29.83 3.68
N MET A 96 -4.36 30.22 4.91
CA MET A 96 -5.31 30.83 5.85
C MET A 96 -6.13 31.96 5.22
N SER A 97 -5.60 32.62 4.18
CA SER A 97 -6.31 33.60 3.35
C SER A 97 -7.57 33.07 2.64
N ALA A 98 -7.64 31.79 2.28
CA ALA A 98 -8.78 31.16 1.65
C ALA A 98 -9.94 30.90 2.62
N LEU A 99 -9.65 30.66 3.91
CA LEU A 99 -10.69 30.56 4.94
C LEU A 99 -11.42 31.89 5.17
N PHE A 100 -10.69 33.01 5.12
CA PHE A 100 -11.25 34.35 5.30
C PHE A 100 -11.91 34.92 4.02
N ALA A 101 -11.76 34.26 2.88
CA ALA A 101 -12.38 34.67 1.62
C ALA A 101 -13.83 34.19 1.47
N SER A 102 -14.31 33.30 2.37
CA SER A 102 -15.70 32.84 2.36
C SER A 102 -16.61 33.82 3.12
N PRO A 103 -17.55 34.52 2.45
CA PRO A 103 -18.43 35.48 3.11
C PRO A 103 -19.34 34.83 4.17
N SER A 104 -19.53 33.51 4.10
CA SER A 104 -20.34 32.75 5.07
C SER A 104 -19.62 32.46 6.39
N LEU A 105 -18.28 32.45 6.41
CA LEU A 105 -17.48 32.18 7.61
C LEU A 105 -17.13 33.46 8.37
N ASP A 106 -17.10 34.60 7.68
CA ASP A 106 -16.88 35.92 8.31
C ASP A 106 -17.99 36.27 9.32
N HIS A 107 -19.22 35.85 9.03
CA HIS A 107 -20.36 36.03 9.93
C HIS A 107 -20.24 35.18 11.21
N CYS A 108 -19.83 33.92 11.08
CA CYS A 108 -19.60 33.03 12.23
C CYS A 108 -18.46 33.51 13.14
N PHE A 109 -17.42 34.14 12.57
CA PHE A 109 -16.31 34.68 13.37
C PHE A 109 -16.69 35.95 14.13
N HIS A 110 -17.58 36.78 13.56
CA HIS A 110 -18.07 37.97 14.24
C HIS A 110 -18.94 37.63 15.46
N ASP A 111 -19.80 36.61 15.35
CA ASP A 111 -20.65 36.16 16.45
C ASP A 111 -19.86 35.54 17.61
N MET A 112 -18.71 34.91 17.33
CA MET A 112 -17.91 34.23 18.36
C MET A 112 -17.04 35.17 19.20
N TYR A 113 -16.69 36.36 18.68
CA TYR A 113 -15.87 37.34 19.39
C TYR A 113 -16.66 38.50 20.00
N SER A 114 -18.00 38.49 19.86
CA SER A 114 -18.86 39.57 20.32
C SER A 114 -19.67 39.23 21.59
N SER A 115 -19.31 38.20 22.35
CA SER A 115 -19.87 37.86 23.68
C SER A 115 -18.85 37.97 24.81
#